data_AF-A0A8T6ZTL6-F1
#
_entry.id   AF-A0A8T6ZTL6-F1
#
_cell.length_a   1.000
_cell.length_b   1.000
_cell.length_c   1.000
_cell.angle_alpha   90.00
_cell.angle_beta   90.00
_cell.angle_gamma   90.00
#
_symmetry.space_group_name_H-M   'P 1'
#
loop_
_entity.id
_entity.type
_entity.pdbx_description
1 polymer ?
#
loop_
_entity_poly.entity_id
_entity_poly.type
_entity_poly.pdbx_seq_one_letter_code
_entity_poly.pdbx_strand_id
1 'polypeptide(L)'
;MRSQLALPLALAPHARFATFFEGANSALVTHLKRLNARGTGEAVWVWGAAGSGRSHLLQAACADRVQRRAIYLPLAEHDDLQPEVLDGLESLELVG
;
A
#
# COMPACT_ATOMS: atom_id res chain seq x y z
N MET A 1 26.54 16.23 -7.22
CA MET A 1 25.13 16.27 -7.66
C MET A 1 24.51 14.94 -7.25
N ARG A 2 23.48 14.93 -6.39
CA ARG A 2 22.80 13.69 -5.97
C ARG A 2 21.96 13.19 -7.14
N SER A 3 22.35 12.09 -7.77
CA SER A 3 21.57 11.42 -8.81
C SER A 3 20.42 10.68 -8.13
N GLN A 4 19.20 11.19 -8.27
CA GLN A 4 18.01 10.47 -7.84
C GLN A 4 17.77 9.32 -8.83
N LEU A 5 17.95 8.09 -8.37
CA LEU A 5 17.53 6.90 -9.11
C LEU A 5 16.01 6.82 -9.00
N ALA A 6 15.32 6.86 -10.14
CA ALA A 6 13.90 6.54 -10.19
C ALA A 6 13.76 5.05 -9.87
N LEU A 7 13.32 4.73 -8.65
CA LEU A 7 12.91 3.37 -8.30
C LEU A 7 11.67 3.03 -9.14
N PRO A 8 11.71 2.04 -10.03
CA PRO A 8 10.56 1.65 -10.84
C PRO A 8 9.56 0.87 -9.98
N LEU A 9 8.98 1.54 -8.99
CA LEU A 9 7.91 1.03 -8.14
C LEU A 9 6.57 1.31 -8.83
N ALA A 10 6.27 0.57 -9.90
CA ALA A 10 4.96 0.66 -10.53
C ALA A 10 3.95 -0.13 -9.68
N LEU A 11 3.01 0.56 -9.04
CA LEU A 11 1.82 -0.11 -8.52
C LEU A 11 1.15 -0.86 -9.67
N ALA A 12 0.80 -2.13 -9.46
CA ALA A 12 0.07 -2.88 -10.46
C ALA A 12 -1.21 -2.08 -10.82
N PRO A 13 -1.41 -1.67 -12.09
CA PRO A 13 -2.51 -0.76 -12.47
C PRO A 13 -3.89 -1.28 -12.06
N HIS A 14 -3.98 -2.60 -11.92
CA HIS A 14 -5.18 -3.37 -11.65
C HIS A 14 -5.48 -3.60 -10.17
N ALA A 15 -4.56 -3.30 -9.24
CA ALA A 15 -4.80 -3.47 -7.81
C ALA A 15 -5.68 -2.32 -7.29
N ARG A 16 -7.01 -2.48 -7.40
CA ARG A 16 -8.02 -1.53 -6.95
C ARG A 16 -9.00 -2.26 -6.03
N PHE A 17 -9.65 -1.53 -5.13
CA PHE A 17 -10.73 -2.14 -4.35
C PHE A 17 -11.86 -2.65 -5.25
N ALA A 18 -12.14 -1.96 -6.36
CA ALA A 18 -13.16 -2.35 -7.33
C ALA A 18 -12.88 -3.68 -8.06
N THR A 19 -11.61 -4.11 -8.11
CA THR A 19 -11.18 -5.36 -8.77
C THR A 19 -10.88 -6.47 -7.76
N PHE A 20 -11.06 -6.23 -6.46
CA PHE A 20 -10.88 -7.22 -5.41
C PHE A 20 -12.19 -7.99 -5.17
N PHE A 21 -12.14 -9.31 -5.23
CA PHE A 21 -13.28 -10.15 -4.85
C PHE A 21 -13.41 -10.19 -3.32
N GLU A 22 -14.38 -9.45 -2.78
CA GLU A 22 -14.49 -9.26 -1.33
C GLU A 22 -14.78 -10.57 -0.57
N GLY A 23 -15.74 -11.38 -1.05
CA GLY A 23 -16.15 -12.61 -0.36
C GLY A 23 -16.45 -12.36 1.12
N ALA A 24 -15.84 -13.13 2.01
CA ALA A 24 -15.96 -12.94 3.47
C ALA A 24 -15.18 -11.73 4.03
N ASN A 25 -14.39 -11.04 3.19
CA ASN A 25 -13.51 -9.93 3.60
C ASN A 25 -14.18 -8.55 3.46
N SER A 26 -15.48 -8.47 3.21
CA SER A 26 -16.20 -7.19 3.01
C SER A 26 -16.03 -6.22 4.18
N ALA A 27 -16.00 -6.73 5.41
CA ALA A 27 -15.74 -5.93 6.62
C ALA A 27 -14.33 -5.31 6.62
N LEU A 28 -13.31 -6.09 6.24
CA LEU A 28 -11.94 -5.62 6.10
C LEU A 28 -11.84 -4.55 5.01
N VAL A 29 -12.41 -4.80 3.82
CA VAL A 29 -12.39 -3.84 2.71
C VAL A 29 -13.08 -2.54 3.10
N THR A 30 -14.22 -2.62 3.78
CA THR A 30 -14.93 -1.44 4.30
C THR A 30 -14.11 -0.69 5.35
N HIS A 31 -13.37 -1.38 6.21
CA HIS A 31 -12.49 -0.75 7.18
C HIS A 31 -11.33 -0.01 6.50
N LEU A 32 -10.65 -0.65 5.54
CA LEU A 32 -9.55 -0.03 4.78
C LEU A 32 -10.00 1.22 4.01
N LYS A 33 -11.15 1.18 3.33
CA LYS A 33 -11.74 2.35 2.66
C LYS A 33 -12.02 3.51 3.63
N ARG A 34 -12.54 3.20 4.83
CA ARG A 34 -12.80 4.22 5.86
C ARG A 34 -11.52 4.85 6.41
N LEU A 35 -10.48 4.06 6.63
CA LEU A 35 -9.18 4.55 7.07
C LEU A 35 -8.57 5.52 6.06
N ASN A 36 -8.62 5.16 4.77
CA ASN A 36 -8.16 6.02 3.68
C ASN A 36 -8.88 7.36 3.64
N ALA A 37 -10.19 7.38 3.90
CA ALA A 37 -10.96 8.61 3.96
C ALA A 37 -10.60 9.49 5.16
N ARG A 38 -10.42 8.90 6.35
CA ARG A 38 -10.27 9.65 7.60
C ARG A 38 -8.84 10.10 7.91
N GLY A 39 -7.82 9.41 7.41
CA GLY A 39 -6.41 9.76 7.65
C GLY A 39 -6.01 9.68 9.13
N THR A 40 -6.49 8.68 9.86
CA THR A 40 -6.50 8.66 11.34
C THR A 40 -5.18 8.27 12.02
N GLY A 41 -4.07 8.12 11.30
CA GLY A 41 -2.80 7.66 11.89
C GLY A 41 -2.86 6.24 12.47
N GLU A 42 -3.92 5.49 12.18
CA GLU A 42 -4.12 4.12 12.63
C GLU A 42 -3.25 3.14 11.82
N ALA A 43 -2.61 2.20 12.51
CA ALA A 43 -1.89 1.10 11.87
C ALA A 43 -2.81 -0.12 11.70
N VAL A 44 -2.78 -0.73 10.52
CA VAL A 44 -3.54 -1.97 10.24
C VAL A 44 -2.59 -3.09 9.90
N TRP A 45 -2.82 -4.25 10.51
CA TRP A 45 -2.13 -5.49 10.15
C TRP A 45 -3.09 -6.42 9.40
N VAL A 46 -2.73 -6.78 8.16
CA VAL A 46 -3.50 -7.71 7.33
C VAL A 46 -2.74 -9.02 7.18
N TRP A 47 -3.35 -10.13 7.59
CA TRP A 47 -2.75 -11.47 7.50
C TRP A 47 -3.70 -12.44 6.78
N GLY A 48 -3.14 -13.54 6.29
CA GLY A 48 -3.86 -14.52 5.48
C GLY A 48 -2.89 -15.46 4.76
N ALA A 49 -3.42 -16.51 4.14
CA ALA A 49 -2.63 -17.49 3.40
C ALA A 49 -1.93 -16.88 2.16
N ALA A 50 -1.02 -17.62 1.55
CA ALA A 50 -0.51 -17.29 0.22
C ALA A 50 -1.68 -17.21 -0.78
N GLY A 51 -1.66 -16.21 -1.66
CA GLY A 51 -2.74 -15.99 -2.62
C GLY A 51 -4.03 -15.38 -2.07
N SER A 52 -4.12 -15.03 -0.77
CA SER A 52 -5.33 -14.44 -0.18
C SER A 52 -5.57 -12.96 -0.57
N GLY A 53 -4.75 -12.40 -1.47
CA GLY A 53 -4.91 -11.02 -1.95
C GLY A 53 -4.41 -9.92 -1.00
N ARG A 54 -3.53 -10.23 -0.03
CA ARG A 54 -2.93 -9.25 0.89
C ARG A 54 -2.25 -8.09 0.14
N SER A 55 -1.34 -8.40 -0.77
CA SER A 55 -0.66 -7.38 -1.59
C SER A 55 -1.63 -6.58 -2.46
N HIS A 56 -2.68 -7.21 -3.00
CA HIS A 56 -3.73 -6.51 -3.76
C HIS A 56 -4.44 -5.48 -2.89
N LEU A 57 -4.83 -5.83 -1.66
CA LEU A 57 -5.51 -4.92 -0.74
C LEU A 57 -4.62 -3.74 -0.31
N LEU A 58 -3.34 -4.00 -0.03
CA LEU A 58 -2.38 -2.95 0.36
C LEU A 58 -2.09 -1.99 -0.80
N GLN A 59 -1.87 -2.53 -2.00
CA GLN A 59 -1.71 -1.73 -3.22
C GLN A 59 -2.99 -0.96 -3.57
N ALA A 60 -4.17 -1.57 -3.42
CA ALA A 60 -5.46 -0.91 -3.61
C ALA A 60 -5.65 0.27 -2.63
N ALA A 61 -5.25 0.10 -1.36
CA ALA A 61 -5.30 1.17 -0.37
C ALA A 61 -4.37 2.34 -0.74
N CYS A 62 -3.17 2.07 -1.26
CA CYS A 62 -2.28 3.11 -1.78
C CYS A 62 -2.88 3.81 -3.01
N ALA A 63 -3.44 3.04 -3.93
CA ALA A 63 -3.92 3.53 -5.22
C ALA A 63 -5.26 4.30 -5.12
N ASP A 64 -6.03 4.10 -4.05
CA ASP A 64 -7.28 4.82 -3.74
C ASP A 64 -7.04 6.24 -3.18
N ARG A 65 -5.80 6.59 -2.84
CA ARG A 65 -5.41 7.91 -2.34
C ARG A 65 -5.04 8.87 -3.47
N VAL A 66 -6.06 9.47 -4.10
CA VAL A 66 -5.89 10.36 -5.27
C VAL A 66 -5.15 11.68 -4.95
N GLN A 67 -5.26 12.20 -3.71
CA GLN A 67 -4.63 13.47 -3.31
C GLN A 67 -3.72 13.36 -2.08
N ARG A 68 -3.42 12.14 -1.64
CA ARG A 68 -2.65 11.87 -0.42
C ARG A 68 -1.44 11.01 -0.78
N ARG A 69 -0.28 11.33 -0.21
CA ARG A 69 0.96 10.60 -0.52
C ARG A 69 0.94 9.24 0.18
N ALA A 70 1.17 8.19 -0.60
CA ALA A 70 1.23 6.82 -0.11
C ALA A 70 2.35 6.06 -0.83
N ILE A 71 2.91 5.06 -0.16
CA ILE A 71 3.88 4.13 -0.73
C ILE A 71 3.51 2.70 -0.36
N TYR A 72 3.76 1.78 -1.31
CA TYR A 72 3.73 0.34 -1.07
C TYR A 72 5.16 -0.18 -1.09
N LEU A 73 5.61 -0.84 -0.02
CA LEU A 73 6.95 -1.36 0.11
C LEU A 73 6.92 -2.90 0.13
N PRO A 74 7.26 -3.57 -0.99
CA PRO A 74 7.28 -5.03 -1.04
C PRO A 74 8.49 -5.58 -0.26
N LEU A 75 8.36 -5.73 1.06
CA LEU A 75 9.44 -6.24 1.92
C LEU A 75 9.90 -7.67 1.57
N ALA A 76 9.13 -8.42 0.78
CA ALA A 76 9.58 -9.70 0.25
C ALA A 76 10.75 -9.55 -0.75
N GLU A 77 10.84 -8.39 -1.42
CA GLU A 77 11.88 -8.04 -2.42
C GLU A 77 12.95 -7.14 -1.79
N HIS A 78 13.20 -7.29 -0.47
CA HIS A 78 14.09 -6.40 0.27
C HIS A 78 15.55 -6.37 -0.23
N ASP A 79 16.02 -7.42 -0.88
CA ASP A 79 17.36 -7.46 -1.48
C ASP A 79 17.54 -6.39 -2.58
N ASP A 80 16.44 -5.97 -3.22
CA ASP A 80 16.41 -4.92 -4.25
C ASP A 80 16.16 -3.52 -3.66
N LEU A 81 15.89 -3.43 -2.35
CA LEU A 81 15.61 -2.17 -1.66
C LEU A 81 16.89 -1.63 -1.02
N GLN A 82 17.17 -0.36 -1.26
CA GLN A 82 18.20 0.36 -0.51
C GLN A 82 17.58 1.06 0.72
N PRO A 83 18.31 1.20 1.85
CA PRO A 83 17.79 1.85 3.06
C PRO A 83 17.19 3.25 2.82
N GLU A 84 17.67 3.96 1.81
CA GLU A 84 17.20 5.28 1.37
C GLU A 84 15.73 5.27 0.93
N VAL A 85 15.12 4.10 0.69
CA VAL A 85 13.67 3.97 0.46
C VAL A 85 12.84 4.41 1.68
N LEU A 86 13.47 4.44 2.86
CA LEU A 86 12.84 4.88 4.11
C LEU A 86 12.91 6.41 4.29
N ASP A 87 13.66 7.13 3.46
CA ASP A 87 13.80 8.58 3.57
C ASP A 87 12.47 9.28 3.21
N GLY A 88 11.97 10.11 4.14
CA GLY A 88 10.77 10.91 3.92
C GLY A 88 9.44 10.16 4.13
N LEU A 89 9.47 8.91 4.61
CA LEU A 89 8.28 8.13 4.93
C LEU A 89 7.40 8.79 6.00
N GLU A 90 7.99 9.54 6.93
CA GLU A 90 7.27 10.30 7.97
C GLU A 90 6.32 11.36 7.40
N SER A 91 6.53 11.74 6.14
CA SER A 91 5.72 12.71 5.44
C SER A 91 4.57 12.07 4.65
N LEU A 92 4.53 10.74 4.55
CA LEU A 92 3.47 9.99 3.88
C LEU A 92 2.30 9.72 4.83
N GLU A 93 1.11 9.61 4.26
CA GLU A 93 -0.10 9.32 5.03
C GLU A 93 -0.46 7.82 5.05
N LEU A 94 0.29 7.01 4.30
CA LEU A 94 0.18 5.55 4.27
C LEU A 94 1.50 4.93 3.80
N VAL A 95 1.96 3.95 4.58
CA VAL A 95 3.05 3.03 4.23
C VAL A 95 2.47 1.63 4.37
N GLY A 96 2.42 0.87 3.29
CA GLY A 96 1.83 -0.47 3.25
C GLY A 96 2.68 -1.47 2.50
#